data_AF-A0A857AA89-F1
#
_entry.id   AF-A0A857AA89-F1
#
_cell.length_a   1.000
_cell.length_b   1.000
_cell.length_c   1.000
_cell.angle_alpha   90.00
_cell.angle_beta   90.00
_cell.angle_gamma   90.00
#
_symmetry.space_group_name_H-M   'P 1'
#
loop_
_entity.id
_entity.type
_entity.pdbx_description
1 polymer ?
#
loop_
_entity_poly.entity_id
_entity_poly.type
_entity_poly.pdbx_seq_one_letter_code
_entity_poly.pdbx_strand_id
1 'polypeptide(L)'
;MITANPDLIKSSPSPLRIGLVGSRFTVVLYLLVVCFQFLVNFTVNGIVYLSVPDVTGQVDQAATNSAFVTGVFLFVCGVVSATVNMRASALSGGSRPVLTAASYVHSIVIIGLGSLIWWLLIAIHPLLFVMGRESFPLGVDSWIFVLFAWVACDGAGRFIGGLARCIGSTWKRVFVLMGAIPLGICAIGAPVTWLVLTLVHKSGYLPPMHPAFYLLGLISLTVIASGWPLTASGHIRRVG
;
A
#
# COMPACT_ATOMS: atom_id res chain seq x y z
N MET A 1 47.22 29.67 -16.85
CA MET A 1 45.79 29.82 -17.21
C MET A 1 45.09 28.53 -16.81
N ILE A 2 44.26 28.59 -15.78
CA ILE A 2 43.54 27.45 -15.20
C ILE A 2 42.24 27.30 -15.99
N THR A 3 42.08 26.20 -16.72
CA THR A 3 40.76 25.77 -17.22
C THR A 3 40.23 24.69 -16.29
N ALA A 4 39.83 25.11 -15.09
CA ALA A 4 38.97 24.28 -14.26
C ALA A 4 37.60 24.23 -14.94
N ASN A 5 37.19 23.05 -15.44
CA ASN A 5 35.79 22.79 -15.80
C ASN A 5 34.95 23.02 -14.54
N PRO A 6 34.12 24.08 -14.46
CA PRO A 6 33.04 24.09 -13.50
C PRO A 6 31.98 23.08 -13.98
N ASP A 7 31.13 22.60 -13.08
CA ASP A 7 29.93 21.78 -13.37
C ASP A 7 30.02 20.26 -13.14
N LEU A 8 31.15 19.73 -12.66
CA LEU A 8 31.22 18.36 -12.12
C LEU A 8 31.18 18.30 -10.58
N ILE A 9 30.68 19.35 -9.92
CA ILE A 9 30.21 19.28 -8.52
C ILE A 9 28.84 18.59 -8.52
N LYS A 10 28.90 17.30 -8.87
CA LYS A 10 28.01 16.18 -8.58
C LYS A 10 26.82 16.55 -7.69
N SER A 11 25.71 16.98 -8.28
CA SER A 11 24.43 17.01 -7.58
C SER A 11 24.18 15.61 -7.03
N SER A 12 23.99 15.48 -5.72
CA SER A 12 23.61 14.21 -5.13
C SER A 12 22.35 13.70 -5.84
N PRO A 13 22.32 12.45 -6.34
CA PRO A 13 21.21 11.96 -7.13
C PRO A 13 19.89 12.07 -6.36
N SER A 14 18.83 12.56 -7.02
CA SER A 14 17.54 12.79 -6.38
C SER A 14 16.92 11.46 -5.89
N PRO A 15 16.16 11.47 -4.76
CA PRO A 15 15.50 10.27 -4.26
C PRO A 15 14.59 9.60 -5.29
N LEU A 16 13.93 10.40 -6.15
CA LEU A 16 13.11 9.91 -7.25
C LEU A 16 13.93 9.12 -8.26
N ARG A 17 15.07 9.65 -8.68
CA ARG A 17 15.96 8.99 -9.65
C ARG A 17 16.50 7.68 -9.08
N ILE A 18 16.88 7.66 -7.80
CA ILE A 18 17.36 6.45 -7.12
C ILE A 18 16.22 5.43 -6.97
N GLY A 19 15.04 5.88 -6.55
CA GLY A 19 13.89 5.03 -6.31
C GLY A 19 13.25 4.45 -7.58
N LEU A 20 13.43 5.11 -8.74
CA LEU A 20 12.96 4.58 -10.04
C LEU A 20 13.94 3.60 -10.69
N VAL A 21 15.19 3.53 -10.23
CA VAL A 21 16.16 2.56 -10.75
C VAL A 21 15.69 1.15 -10.41
N GLY A 22 15.47 0.32 -11.42
CA GLY A 22 14.99 -1.05 -11.26
C GLY A 22 13.48 -1.18 -10.97
N SER A 23 12.71 -0.10 -10.99
CA SER A 23 11.27 -0.12 -10.65
C SER A 23 10.42 -0.92 -11.63
N ARG A 24 10.91 -1.11 -12.86
CA ARG A 24 10.25 -1.88 -13.93
C ARG A 24 9.80 -3.25 -13.45
N PHE A 25 10.67 -3.98 -12.72
CA PHE A 25 10.34 -5.32 -12.26
C PHE A 25 9.18 -5.31 -11.26
N THR A 26 9.25 -4.43 -10.26
CA THR A 26 8.20 -4.29 -9.24
C THR A 26 6.86 -3.87 -9.87
N VAL A 27 6.90 -2.93 -10.82
CA VAL A 27 5.70 -2.45 -11.52
C VAL A 27 5.10 -3.56 -12.39
N VAL A 28 5.92 -4.30 -13.14
CA VAL A 28 5.46 -5.43 -13.95
C VAL A 28 4.88 -6.53 -13.07
N LEU A 29 5.54 -6.87 -11.95
CA LEU A 29 5.04 -7.85 -11.00
C LEU A 29 3.70 -7.41 -10.41
N TYR A 30 3.56 -6.14 -10.01
CA TYR A 30 2.30 -5.59 -9.52
C TYR A 30 1.19 -5.73 -10.56
N LEU A 31 1.44 -5.28 -11.79
CA LEU A 31 0.45 -5.38 -12.88
C LEU A 31 0.08 -6.84 -13.18
N LEU A 32 1.04 -7.75 -13.16
CA LEU A 32 0.80 -9.17 -13.37
C LEU A 32 -0.08 -9.75 -12.27
N VAL A 33 0.21 -9.45 -11.00
CA VAL A 33 -0.58 -9.90 -9.85
C VAL A 33 -2.01 -9.36 -9.92
N VAL A 34 -2.17 -8.07 -10.24
CA VAL A 34 -3.50 -7.46 -10.36
C VAL A 34 -4.27 -8.01 -11.57
N CYS A 35 -3.62 -8.18 -12.73
CA CYS A 35 -4.25 -8.83 -13.88
C CYS A 35 -4.66 -10.28 -13.58
N PHE A 36 -3.82 -11.03 -12.88
CA PHE A 36 -4.13 -12.40 -12.48
C PHE A 36 -5.31 -12.45 -11.51
N GLN A 37 -5.40 -11.49 -10.57
CA GLN A 37 -6.56 -11.32 -9.71
C GLN A 37 -7.85 -11.10 -10.51
N PHE A 38 -7.81 -10.28 -11.56
CA PHE A 38 -8.98 -10.09 -12.44
C PHE A 38 -9.32 -11.36 -13.22
N LEU A 39 -8.32 -12.09 -13.74
CA LEU A 39 -8.52 -13.37 -14.42
C LEU A 39 -9.17 -14.41 -13.49
N VAL A 40 -8.66 -14.54 -12.26
CA VAL A 40 -9.22 -15.47 -11.26
C VAL A 40 -10.65 -15.07 -10.90
N ASN A 41 -10.92 -13.78 -10.64
CA ASN A 41 -12.28 -13.30 -10.41
C ASN A 41 -13.19 -13.61 -11.61
N PHE A 42 -12.72 -13.40 -12.84
CA PHE A 42 -13.47 -13.68 -14.05
C PHE A 42 -13.76 -15.17 -14.23
N THR A 43 -12.78 -16.05 -14.01
CA THR A 43 -12.95 -17.50 -14.10
C THR A 43 -13.87 -18.03 -13.00
N VAL A 44 -13.67 -17.62 -11.75
CA VAL A 44 -14.51 -18.02 -10.62
C VAL A 44 -15.94 -17.54 -10.82
N ASN A 45 -16.13 -16.26 -11.17
CA ASN A 45 -17.46 -15.74 -11.50
C ASN A 45 -18.05 -16.47 -12.70
N GLY A 46 -17.30 -16.73 -13.76
CA GLY A 46 -17.75 -17.46 -14.95
C GLY A 46 -18.20 -18.90 -14.64
N ILE A 47 -17.55 -19.58 -13.70
CA ILE A 47 -17.95 -20.91 -13.21
C ILE A 47 -19.21 -20.81 -12.34
N VAL A 48 -19.25 -19.84 -11.41
CA VAL A 48 -20.39 -19.62 -10.50
C VAL A 48 -21.63 -19.07 -11.24
N TYR A 49 -21.44 -18.42 -12.41
CA TYR A 49 -22.50 -17.91 -13.30
C TYR A 49 -23.39 -18.99 -13.89
N LEU A 50 -22.90 -20.23 -14.02
CA LEU A 50 -23.77 -21.36 -14.34
C LEU A 50 -24.73 -21.71 -13.19
N SER A 51 -24.64 -21.04 -12.04
CA SER A 51 -25.33 -21.40 -10.80
C SER A 51 -26.06 -20.25 -10.08
N VAL A 52 -25.76 -18.96 -10.32
CA VAL A 52 -26.39 -17.81 -9.62
C VAL A 52 -26.61 -16.60 -10.55
N PRO A 53 -27.79 -15.94 -10.54
CA PRO A 53 -28.18 -14.93 -11.54
C PRO A 53 -27.81 -13.46 -11.23
N ASP A 54 -27.13 -13.14 -10.11
CA ASP A 54 -26.94 -11.74 -9.69
C ASP A 54 -25.61 -11.12 -10.19
N VAL A 55 -25.69 -10.26 -11.21
CA VAL A 55 -24.56 -9.65 -11.94
C VAL A 55 -23.95 -8.46 -11.19
N THR A 56 -24.73 -7.77 -10.36
CA THR A 56 -24.35 -6.51 -9.70
C THR A 56 -23.34 -6.69 -8.57
N GLY A 57 -23.50 -7.72 -7.72
CA GLY A 57 -22.59 -7.98 -6.59
C GLY A 57 -21.16 -8.38 -7.00
N GLN A 58 -20.94 -8.78 -8.25
CA GLN A 58 -19.66 -9.30 -8.70
C GLN A 58 -18.65 -8.21 -9.09
N VAL A 59 -19.10 -7.05 -9.56
CA VAL A 59 -18.22 -5.93 -9.91
C VAL A 59 -17.73 -5.22 -8.65
N ASP A 60 -18.57 -5.13 -7.63
CA ASP A 60 -18.20 -4.67 -6.29
C ASP A 60 -17.09 -5.53 -5.68
N GLN A 61 -17.20 -6.85 -5.85
CA GLN A 61 -16.19 -7.80 -5.39
C GLN A 61 -14.88 -7.67 -6.17
N ALA A 62 -14.92 -7.43 -7.48
CA ALA A 62 -13.70 -7.26 -8.28
C ALA A 62 -12.90 -6.01 -7.87
N ALA A 63 -13.59 -4.87 -7.68
CA ALA A 63 -12.94 -3.63 -7.23
C ALA A 63 -12.36 -3.78 -5.81
N THR A 64 -13.13 -4.36 -4.89
CA THR A 64 -12.70 -4.61 -3.51
C THR A 64 -11.50 -5.57 -3.45
N ASN A 65 -11.53 -6.64 -4.23
CA ASN A 65 -10.42 -7.59 -4.34
C ASN A 65 -9.16 -6.92 -4.92
N SER A 66 -9.30 -6.04 -5.91
CA SER A 66 -8.17 -5.29 -6.47
C SER A 66 -7.53 -4.36 -5.44
N ALA A 67 -8.35 -3.70 -4.61
CA ALA A 67 -7.89 -2.84 -3.53
C ALA A 67 -7.19 -3.66 -2.44
N PHE A 68 -7.75 -4.83 -2.09
CA PHE A 68 -7.14 -5.75 -1.14
C PHE A 68 -5.77 -6.24 -1.62
N VAL A 69 -5.70 -6.75 -2.85
CA VAL A 69 -4.45 -7.24 -3.45
C VAL A 69 -3.40 -6.14 -3.53
N THR A 70 -3.78 -4.93 -3.90
CA THR A 70 -2.87 -3.77 -3.91
C THR A 70 -2.36 -3.45 -2.50
N GLY A 71 -3.24 -3.50 -1.49
CA GLY A 71 -2.85 -3.33 -0.08
C GLY A 71 -1.85 -4.38 0.39
N VAL A 72 -2.10 -5.67 0.10
CA VAL A 72 -1.16 -6.76 0.42
C VAL A 72 0.18 -6.57 -0.26
N PHE A 73 0.16 -6.20 -1.55
CA PHE A 73 1.38 -5.95 -2.30
C PHE A 73 2.19 -4.80 -1.69
N LEU A 74 1.54 -3.69 -1.34
CA LEU A 74 2.17 -2.55 -0.64
C LEU A 74 2.75 -2.95 0.71
N PHE A 75 2.03 -3.76 1.49
CA PHE A 75 2.52 -4.29 2.76
C PHE A 75 3.82 -5.09 2.57
N VAL A 76 3.82 -6.05 1.65
CA VAL A 76 4.99 -6.88 1.33
C VAL A 76 6.15 -6.00 0.82
N CYS A 77 5.88 -5.08 -0.09
CA CYS A 77 6.87 -4.12 -0.59
C CYS A 77 7.44 -3.25 0.53
N GLY A 78 6.61 -2.81 1.48
CA GLY A 78 7.03 -2.04 2.65
C GLY A 78 7.99 -2.84 3.55
N VAL A 79 7.67 -4.10 3.83
CA VAL A 79 8.54 -5.02 4.59
C VAL A 79 9.87 -5.23 3.86
N VAL A 80 9.84 -5.61 2.58
CA VAL A 80 11.04 -5.89 1.78
C VAL A 80 11.91 -4.63 1.64
N SER A 81 11.28 -3.46 1.46
CA SER A 81 12.01 -2.19 1.34
C SER A 81 12.73 -1.84 2.63
N ALA A 82 12.06 -1.94 3.77
CA ALA A 82 12.65 -1.66 5.07
C ALA A 82 13.74 -2.68 5.44
N THR A 83 13.59 -3.95 5.07
CA THR A 83 14.51 -5.03 5.47
C THR A 83 15.68 -5.26 4.52
N VAL A 84 15.41 -5.47 3.22
CA VAL A 84 16.39 -5.91 2.21
C VAL A 84 16.93 -4.73 1.40
N ASN A 85 16.05 -3.94 0.78
CA ASN A 85 16.48 -2.90 -0.16
C ASN A 85 17.30 -1.80 0.51
N MET A 86 16.91 -1.40 1.72
CA MET A 86 17.66 -0.43 2.51
C MET A 86 19.03 -0.95 3.00
N ARG A 87 19.26 -2.27 3.02
CA ARG A 87 20.59 -2.85 3.30
C ARG A 87 21.46 -2.80 2.05
N ALA A 88 20.91 -3.22 0.91
CA ALA A 88 21.60 -3.17 -0.37
C ALA A 88 21.95 -1.73 -0.77
N SER A 89 21.02 -0.78 -0.59
CA SER A 89 21.21 0.62 -0.98
C SER A 89 22.23 1.35 -0.10
N ALA A 90 22.44 0.91 1.14
CA ALA A 90 23.47 1.49 2.00
C ALA A 90 24.90 1.24 1.51
N LEU A 91 25.11 0.21 0.69
CA LEU A 91 26.40 -0.06 0.03
C LEU A 91 26.72 0.99 -1.06
N SER A 92 25.71 1.73 -1.54
CA SER A 92 25.89 2.79 -2.56
C SER A 92 26.49 4.09 -2.00
N GLY A 93 26.64 4.22 -0.67
CA GLY A 93 27.17 5.43 -0.04
C GLY A 93 26.20 6.61 0.03
N GLY A 94 24.94 6.45 -0.39
CA GLY A 94 23.90 7.47 -0.28
C GLY A 94 23.55 7.83 1.17
N SER A 95 23.12 9.07 1.41
CA SER A 95 22.69 9.50 2.74
C SER A 95 21.40 8.78 3.16
N ARG A 96 21.29 8.44 4.45
CA ARG A 96 20.10 7.75 5.01
C ARG A 96 18.75 8.41 4.68
N PRO A 97 18.57 9.75 4.75
CA PRO A 97 17.28 10.36 4.39
C PRO A 97 16.96 10.21 2.90
N VAL A 98 17.96 10.31 2.02
CA VAL A 98 17.78 10.13 0.57
C VAL A 98 17.39 8.70 0.23
N LEU A 99 18.05 7.71 0.85
CA LEU A 99 17.70 6.30 0.67
C LEU A 99 16.32 5.96 1.23
N THR A 100 15.96 6.55 2.37
CA THR A 100 14.63 6.41 2.97
C THR A 100 13.57 6.96 2.03
N ALA A 101 13.72 8.20 1.54
CA ALA A 101 12.81 8.80 0.57
C ALA A 101 12.71 7.98 -0.73
N ALA A 102 13.84 7.50 -1.26
CA ALA A 102 13.88 6.67 -2.46
C ALA A 102 13.09 5.36 -2.30
N SER A 103 13.07 4.80 -1.08
CA SER A 103 12.31 3.58 -0.81
C SER A 103 10.79 3.76 -0.89
N TYR A 104 10.27 4.99 -0.75
CA TYR A 104 8.83 5.29 -0.87
C TYR A 104 8.37 5.47 -2.32
N VAL A 105 9.28 5.70 -3.25
CA VAL A 105 8.95 5.96 -4.67
C VAL A 105 8.15 4.80 -5.26
N HIS A 106 8.52 3.56 -4.97
CA HIS A 106 7.78 2.38 -5.45
C HIS A 106 6.35 2.34 -4.91
N SER A 107 6.17 2.55 -3.60
CA SER A 107 4.85 2.57 -2.97
C SER A 107 3.97 3.67 -3.56
N ILE A 108 4.51 4.86 -3.80
CA ILE A 108 3.79 5.98 -4.44
C ILE A 108 3.36 5.62 -5.87
N VAL A 109 4.24 5.03 -6.66
CA VAL A 109 3.93 4.59 -8.03
C VAL A 109 2.81 3.54 -8.03
N ILE A 110 2.87 2.55 -7.12
CA ILE A 110 1.86 1.50 -7.00
C ILE A 110 0.52 2.08 -6.54
N ILE A 111 0.50 3.00 -5.57
CA ILE A 111 -0.72 3.70 -5.14
C ILE A 111 -1.33 4.51 -6.29
N GLY A 112 -0.49 5.17 -7.10
CA GLY A 112 -0.93 5.88 -8.30
C GLY A 112 -1.57 4.96 -9.32
N LEU A 113 -0.91 3.83 -9.63
CA LEU A 113 -1.44 2.82 -10.55
C LEU A 113 -2.73 2.17 -10.03
N GLY A 114 -2.77 1.80 -8.76
CA GLY A 114 -3.98 1.27 -8.12
C GLY A 114 -5.14 2.27 -8.17
N SER A 115 -4.85 3.56 -7.95
CA SER A 115 -5.86 4.62 -8.08
C SER A 115 -6.36 4.76 -9.50
N LEU A 116 -5.47 4.71 -10.50
CA LEU A 116 -5.86 4.73 -11.91
C LEU A 116 -6.77 3.54 -12.26
N ILE A 117 -6.42 2.34 -11.78
CA ILE A 117 -7.23 1.13 -11.96
C ILE A 117 -8.60 1.31 -11.28
N TRP A 118 -8.63 1.81 -10.04
CA TRP A 118 -9.88 2.10 -9.33
C TRP A 118 -10.80 3.04 -10.10
N TRP A 119 -10.25 4.15 -10.60
CA TRP A 119 -11.01 5.12 -11.40
C TRP A 119 -11.44 4.56 -12.76
N LEU A 120 -10.61 3.73 -13.39
CA LEU A 120 -10.96 3.03 -14.62
C LEU A 120 -12.15 2.10 -14.41
N LEU A 121 -12.19 1.36 -13.29
CA LEU A 121 -13.31 0.49 -12.93
C LEU A 121 -14.60 1.29 -12.73
N ILE A 122 -14.54 2.44 -12.05
CA ILE A 122 -15.68 3.36 -11.93
C ILE A 122 -16.14 3.86 -13.31
N ALA A 123 -15.21 4.22 -14.20
CA ALA A 123 -15.53 4.79 -15.50
C ALA A 123 -16.16 3.76 -16.46
N ILE A 124 -15.71 2.50 -16.42
CA ILE A 124 -16.23 1.43 -17.29
C ILE A 124 -17.56 0.86 -16.76
N HIS A 125 -17.86 1.05 -15.47
CA HIS A 125 -19.10 0.60 -14.84
C HIS A 125 -20.40 0.85 -15.64
N PRO A 126 -20.72 2.09 -16.09
CA PRO A 126 -21.94 2.35 -16.86
C PRO A 126 -21.99 1.66 -18.22
N LEU A 127 -20.87 1.19 -18.76
CA LEU A 127 -20.81 0.43 -20.01
C LEU A 127 -21.06 -1.07 -19.79
N LEU A 128 -20.89 -1.55 -18.56
CA LEU A 128 -21.12 -2.94 -18.17
C LEU A 128 -22.57 -3.22 -17.73
N PHE A 129 -23.35 -2.20 -17.38
CA PHE A 129 -24.73 -2.35 -16.90
C PHE A 129 -25.71 -1.42 -17.63
N VAL A 130 -26.70 -2.03 -18.32
CA VAL A 130 -27.79 -1.31 -19.02
C VAL A 130 -28.92 -0.87 -18.05
N MET A 131 -28.96 -1.42 -16.83
CA MET A 131 -29.96 -1.08 -15.81
C MET A 131 -29.32 -0.54 -14.53
N GLY A 132 -29.77 0.66 -14.13
CA GLY A 132 -29.69 1.13 -12.75
C GLY A 132 -28.46 1.95 -12.38
N ARG A 133 -28.56 3.28 -12.49
CA ARG A 133 -27.59 4.28 -11.98
C ARG A 133 -27.52 4.37 -10.45
N GLU A 134 -28.34 3.63 -9.71
CA GLU A 134 -28.66 4.00 -8.32
C GLU A 134 -28.04 3.10 -7.24
N SER A 135 -27.30 2.05 -7.59
CA SER A 135 -26.90 1.03 -6.60
C SER A 135 -25.41 0.99 -6.26
N PHE A 136 -24.58 1.93 -6.74
CA PHE A 136 -23.13 1.82 -6.59
C PHE A 136 -22.55 2.73 -5.49
N PRO A 137 -21.95 2.19 -4.42
CA PRO A 137 -21.32 2.98 -3.37
C PRO A 137 -19.85 3.34 -3.68
N LEU A 138 -19.29 2.91 -4.83
CA LEU A 138 -17.92 3.25 -5.25
C LEU A 138 -17.86 4.67 -5.84
N GLY A 139 -17.13 5.56 -5.17
CA GLY A 139 -16.91 6.94 -5.58
C GLY A 139 -15.68 7.55 -4.91
N VAL A 140 -15.60 8.88 -4.88
CA VAL A 140 -14.49 9.62 -4.23
C VAL A 140 -14.33 9.19 -2.76
N ASP A 141 -15.44 9.06 -2.03
CA ASP A 141 -15.41 8.74 -0.61
C ASP A 141 -14.79 7.36 -0.34
N SER A 142 -15.23 6.32 -1.08
CA SER A 142 -14.66 4.97 -0.94
C SER A 142 -13.19 4.93 -1.38
N TRP A 143 -12.83 5.70 -2.42
CA TRP A 143 -11.44 5.79 -2.87
C TRP A 143 -10.53 6.39 -1.79
N ILE A 144 -10.99 7.41 -1.06
CA ILE A 144 -10.23 8.00 0.06
C ILE A 144 -9.96 6.95 1.14
N PHE A 145 -10.95 6.12 1.49
CA PHE A 145 -10.74 5.04 2.46
C PHE A 145 -9.79 3.96 1.94
N VAL A 146 -9.88 3.60 0.66
CA VAL A 146 -8.94 2.66 0.01
C VAL A 146 -7.52 3.22 0.00
N LEU A 147 -7.35 4.49 -0.36
CA LEU A 147 -6.06 5.17 -0.29
C LEU A 147 -5.49 5.14 1.12
N PHE A 148 -6.30 5.46 2.13
CA PHE A 148 -5.86 5.43 3.52
C PHE A 148 -5.49 4.01 3.95
N ALA A 149 -6.22 2.99 3.50
CA ALA A 149 -5.88 1.58 3.69
C ALA A 149 -4.54 1.22 3.06
N TRP A 150 -4.27 1.63 1.83
CA TRP A 150 -3.01 1.38 1.14
C TRP A 150 -1.82 2.05 1.82
N VAL A 151 -1.98 3.30 2.25
CA VAL A 151 -0.96 4.01 3.03
C VAL A 151 -0.73 3.31 4.37
N ALA A 152 -1.79 2.85 5.03
CA ALA A 152 -1.68 2.07 6.26
C ALA A 152 -0.98 0.72 6.04
N CYS A 153 -1.23 0.03 4.92
CA CYS A 153 -0.54 -1.21 4.56
C CYS A 153 0.97 -0.99 4.32
N ASP A 154 1.36 0.02 3.54
CA ASP A 154 2.77 0.37 3.34
C ASP A 154 3.43 0.76 4.68
N GLY A 155 2.77 1.61 5.46
CA GLY A 155 3.22 2.05 6.79
C GLY A 155 3.41 0.87 7.74
N ALA A 156 2.46 -0.05 7.81
CA ALA A 156 2.53 -1.26 8.64
C ALA A 156 3.67 -2.18 8.21
N GLY A 157 3.85 -2.39 6.90
CA GLY A 157 4.96 -3.19 6.39
C GLY A 157 6.32 -2.61 6.76
N ARG A 158 6.46 -1.29 6.65
CA ARG A 158 7.69 -0.57 7.05
C ARG A 158 7.90 -0.53 8.55
N PHE A 159 6.84 -0.38 9.34
CA PHE A 159 6.89 -0.43 10.79
C PHE A 159 7.45 -1.77 11.26
N ILE A 160 6.89 -2.88 10.76
CA ILE A 160 7.34 -4.24 11.07
C ILE A 160 8.78 -4.47 10.59
N GLY A 161 9.07 -4.13 9.32
CA GLY A 161 10.39 -4.33 8.73
C GLY A 161 11.50 -3.47 9.35
N GLY A 162 11.17 -2.23 9.75
CA GLY A 162 12.06 -1.30 10.41
C GLY A 162 12.35 -1.71 11.85
N LEU A 163 11.32 -2.09 12.62
CA LEU A 163 11.49 -2.62 13.96
C LEU A 163 12.39 -3.84 14.00
N ALA A 164 12.23 -4.79 13.07
CA ALA A 164 13.09 -5.98 12.96
C ALA A 164 14.59 -5.63 12.86
N ARG A 165 14.95 -4.44 12.35
CA ARG A 165 16.34 -3.96 12.23
C ARG A 165 16.85 -3.18 13.43
N CYS A 166 15.98 -2.72 14.31
CA CYS A 166 16.36 -1.98 15.52
C CYS A 166 16.69 -2.91 16.70
N ILE A 167 16.60 -4.22 16.50
CA ILE A 167 16.67 -5.22 17.57
C ILE A 167 18.05 -5.87 17.65
N GLY A 168 18.77 -5.58 18.74
CA GLY A 168 20.02 -6.26 19.12
C GLY A 168 19.86 -7.37 20.18
N SER A 169 18.69 -7.53 20.80
CA SER A 169 18.45 -8.43 21.95
C SER A 169 17.22 -9.33 21.75
N THR A 170 17.27 -10.57 22.25
CA THR A 170 16.20 -11.57 22.19
C THR A 170 14.88 -11.06 22.77
N TRP A 171 14.93 -10.33 23.89
CA TRP A 171 13.72 -9.74 24.53
C TRP A 171 13.04 -8.67 23.66
N LYS A 172 13.84 -7.88 22.93
CA LYS A 172 13.32 -6.90 21.96
C LYS A 172 12.68 -7.60 20.74
N ARG A 173 13.13 -8.82 20.37
CA ARG A 173 12.49 -9.63 19.30
C ARG A 173 11.10 -10.11 19.71
N VAL A 174 10.96 -10.59 20.94
CA VAL A 174 9.67 -11.03 21.48
C VAL A 174 8.67 -9.87 21.52
N PHE A 175 9.09 -8.68 21.95
CA PHE A 175 8.23 -7.49 21.96
C PHE A 175 7.75 -7.09 20.55
N VAL A 176 8.60 -7.26 19.53
CA VAL A 176 8.24 -6.99 18.14
C VAL A 176 7.31 -8.07 17.57
N LEU A 177 7.56 -9.34 17.86
CA LEU A 177 6.70 -10.46 17.45
C LEU A 177 5.31 -10.38 18.11
N MET A 178 5.26 -10.06 19.40
CA MET A 178 4.01 -10.10 20.19
C MET A 178 3.26 -8.76 20.23
N GLY A 179 3.92 -7.63 20.00
CA GLY A 179 3.30 -6.30 20.04
C GLY A 179 3.22 -5.65 18.67
N ALA A 180 4.34 -5.54 17.96
CA ALA A 180 4.42 -4.73 16.75
C ALA A 180 3.74 -5.35 15.53
N ILE A 181 3.79 -6.67 15.37
CA ILE A 181 3.06 -7.35 14.29
C ILE A 181 1.54 -7.20 14.49
N PRO A 182 0.97 -7.52 15.68
CA PRO A 182 -0.44 -7.24 15.94
C PRO A 182 -0.81 -5.77 15.75
N LEU A 183 -0.01 -4.83 16.27
CA LEU A 183 -0.25 -3.39 16.09
C LEU A 183 -0.24 -2.97 14.61
N GLY A 184 0.69 -3.49 13.81
CA GLY A 184 0.75 -3.24 12.37
C GLY A 184 -0.48 -3.79 11.64
N ILE A 185 -0.97 -4.97 12.02
CA ILE A 185 -2.19 -5.56 11.45
C ILE A 185 -3.43 -4.76 11.89
N CYS A 186 -3.52 -4.38 13.17
CA CYS A 186 -4.60 -3.55 13.69
C CYS A 186 -4.65 -2.16 13.03
N ALA A 187 -3.49 -1.60 12.65
CA ALA A 187 -3.40 -0.36 11.91
C ALA A 187 -4.01 -0.44 10.49
N ILE A 188 -4.08 -1.63 9.90
CA ILE A 188 -4.79 -1.86 8.63
C ILE A 188 -6.30 -2.05 8.90
N GLY A 189 -6.64 -2.65 10.03
CA GLY A 189 -8.04 -2.91 10.41
C GLY A 189 -8.91 -1.65 10.40
N ALA A 190 -8.43 -0.54 10.95
CA ALA A 190 -9.20 0.71 11.03
C ALA A 190 -9.68 1.26 9.67
N PRO A 191 -8.82 1.49 8.66
CA PRO A 191 -9.27 1.93 7.34
C PRO A 191 -10.24 0.95 6.67
N VAL A 192 -10.04 -0.36 6.85
CA VAL A 192 -10.94 -1.39 6.31
C VAL A 192 -12.30 -1.31 6.99
N THR A 193 -12.34 -1.18 8.31
CA THR A 193 -13.58 -0.98 9.07
C THR A 193 -14.31 0.29 8.64
N TRP A 194 -13.60 1.39 8.38
CA TRP A 194 -14.20 2.62 7.87
C TRP A 194 -14.82 2.45 6.48
N LEU A 195 -14.11 1.78 5.57
CA LEU A 195 -14.61 1.47 4.25
C LEU A 195 -15.90 0.65 4.36
N VAL A 196 -15.87 -0.47 5.08
CA VAL A 196 -17.04 -1.36 5.24
C VAL A 196 -18.22 -0.62 5.84
N LEU A 197 -18.03 0.10 6.96
CA LEU A 197 -19.13 0.81 7.62
C LEU A 197 -19.70 1.95 6.76
N THR A 198 -18.85 2.64 6.00
CA THR A 198 -19.31 3.68 5.06
C THR A 198 -20.14 3.08 3.94
N LEU A 199 -19.69 1.96 3.36
CA LEU A 199 -20.42 1.26 2.30
C LEU A 199 -21.77 0.73 2.80
N VAL A 200 -21.81 0.11 3.99
CA VAL A 200 -23.05 -0.42 4.59
C VAL A 200 -24.01 0.69 5.01
N HIS A 201 -23.49 1.83 5.48
CA HIS A 201 -24.31 3.01 5.75
C HIS A 201 -24.95 3.56 4.47
N LYS A 202 -24.17 3.70 3.40
CA LYS A 202 -24.68 4.19 2.10
C LYS A 202 -25.71 3.28 1.45
N SER A 203 -25.62 1.97 1.68
CA SER A 203 -26.64 1.02 1.22
C SER A 203 -27.90 1.01 2.09
N GLY A 204 -27.99 1.86 3.13
CA GLY A 204 -29.18 2.06 3.94
C GLY A 204 -29.40 1.02 5.04
N TYR A 205 -28.48 0.07 5.22
CA TYR A 205 -28.62 -1.02 6.20
C TYR A 205 -28.21 -0.62 7.62
N LEU A 206 -27.40 0.43 7.78
CA LEU A 206 -26.92 0.89 9.09
C LEU A 206 -27.08 2.40 9.30
N PRO A 207 -27.31 2.85 10.55
CA PRO A 207 -27.25 4.26 10.91
C PRO A 207 -25.84 4.84 10.70
N PRO A 208 -25.70 6.18 10.67
CA PRO A 208 -24.40 6.82 10.46
C PRO A 208 -23.36 6.36 11.49
N MET A 209 -22.13 6.22 11.01
CA MET A 209 -21.01 5.66 11.76
C MET A 209 -20.73 6.45 13.03
N HIS A 210 -20.64 5.76 14.18
CA HIS A 210 -20.39 6.42 15.45
C HIS A 210 -18.98 7.09 15.45
N PRO A 211 -18.85 8.36 15.90
CA PRO A 211 -17.59 9.11 15.82
C PRO A 211 -16.39 8.41 16.45
N ALA A 212 -16.62 7.60 17.49
CA ALA A 212 -15.56 6.85 18.16
C ALA A 212 -14.80 5.88 17.24
N PHE A 213 -15.40 5.38 16.15
CA PHE A 213 -14.67 4.54 15.21
C PHE A 213 -13.60 5.32 14.43
N TYR A 214 -13.72 6.64 14.29
CA TYR A 214 -12.65 7.47 13.71
C TYR A 214 -11.42 7.53 14.62
N LEU A 215 -11.55 7.24 15.92
CA LEU A 215 -10.41 7.16 16.84
C LEU A 215 -9.50 5.96 16.53
N LEU A 216 -10.01 4.89 15.91
CA LEU A 216 -9.19 3.76 15.45
C LEU A 216 -8.14 4.21 14.40
N GLY A 217 -8.43 5.28 13.67
CA GLY A 217 -7.50 5.89 12.72
C GLY A 217 -6.24 6.45 13.36
N LEU A 218 -6.28 6.80 14.64
CA LEU A 218 -5.09 7.25 15.38
C LEU A 218 -4.04 6.15 15.43
N ILE A 219 -4.45 4.88 15.53
CA ILE A 219 -3.53 3.73 15.51
C ILE A 219 -2.86 3.64 14.14
N SER A 220 -3.63 3.73 13.05
CA SER A 220 -3.10 3.75 11.68
C SER A 220 -2.13 4.89 11.46
N LEU A 221 -2.48 6.11 11.86
CA LEU A 221 -1.61 7.29 11.74
C LEU A 221 -0.32 7.13 12.53
N THR A 222 -0.39 6.56 13.73
CA THR A 222 0.80 6.32 14.56
C THR A 222 1.73 5.29 13.92
N VAL A 223 1.19 4.22 13.34
CA VAL A 223 1.98 3.20 12.63
C VAL A 223 2.61 3.77 11.35
N ILE A 224 1.86 4.56 10.58
CA ILE A 224 2.39 5.24 9.38
C ILE A 224 3.51 6.22 9.76
N ALA A 225 3.27 7.08 10.76
CA ALA A 225 4.21 8.10 11.19
C ALA A 225 5.50 7.49 11.79
N SER A 226 5.39 6.37 12.51
CA SER A 226 6.54 5.67 13.07
C SER A 226 7.35 4.89 12.03
N GLY A 227 6.75 4.51 10.89
CA GLY A 227 7.43 3.82 9.79
C GLY A 227 8.63 4.60 9.23
N TRP A 228 8.51 5.92 9.07
CA TRP A 228 9.60 6.77 8.55
C TRP A 228 10.86 6.79 9.44
N PRO A 229 10.80 7.18 10.73
CA PRO A 229 11.97 7.21 11.60
C PRO A 229 12.56 5.82 11.80
N LEU A 230 11.76 4.75 11.84
CA LEU A 230 12.25 3.37 11.92
C LEU A 230 13.01 2.95 10.65
N THR A 231 12.51 3.32 9.48
CA THR A 231 13.15 3.04 8.20
C THR A 231 14.47 3.81 8.07
N ALA A 232 14.54 5.04 8.58
CA ALA A 232 15.72 5.88 8.56
C ALA A 232 16.79 5.51 9.62
N SER A 233 16.37 5.04 10.81
CA SER A 233 17.26 4.82 11.96
C SER A 233 17.75 3.39 12.11
N GLY A 234 17.07 2.39 11.54
CA GLY A 234 17.38 0.98 11.78
C GLY A 234 18.82 0.60 11.44
N HIS A 235 19.43 -0.28 12.24
CA HIS A 235 20.82 -0.69 12.05
C HIS A 235 21.03 -1.28 10.65
N ILE A 236 21.91 -0.65 9.88
CA ILE A 236 22.44 -1.17 8.63
C ILE A 236 23.78 -1.82 8.99
N ARG A 237 23.79 -3.12 9.31
CA ARG A 237 25.07 -3.84 9.36
C ARG A 237 25.62 -3.86 7.93
N ARG A 238 26.79 -3.24 7.73
CA ARG A 238 27.56 -3.45 6.51
C ARG A 238 27.91 -4.94 6.45
N VAL A 239 27.72 -5.54 5.29
CA VAL A 239 28.26 -6.88 5.02
C VAL A 239 29.78 -6.71 5.06
N GLY A 240 30.40 -7.24 6.10
CA GLY A 240 31.85 -7.42 6.19
C GLY A 240 32.20 -8.83 5.78
#